data_AF-A0A821VUN5-F1
#
_entry.id   AF-A0A821VUN5-F1
#
_cell.length_a   1.000
_cell.length_b   1.000
_cell.length_c   1.000
_cell.angle_alpha   90.00
_cell.angle_beta   90.00
_cell.angle_gamma   90.00
#
_symmetry.space_group_name_H-M   'P 1'
#
loop_
_entity.id
_entity.type
_entity.pdbx_description
1 polymer ?
#
loop_
_entity_poly.entity_id
_entity_poly.type
_entity_poly.pdbx_seq_one_letter_code
_entity_poly.pdbx_strand_id
1 'polypeptide(L)' 'NSSVKGARFVRFCDAFNIPLLTFVDVPGFLPGTAQEHNGIIRHGAKLLFAYAEATVPKITV' A
#
# COMPACT_ATOMS: atom_id res chain seq x y z
N ASN A 1 -4.21 1.91 -9.26
CA ASN A 1 -3.28 3.06 -9.15
C ASN A 1 -2.86 3.38 -7.72
N SER A 2 -3.79 3.68 -6.80
CA SER A 2 -3.46 4.06 -5.41
C SER A 2 -2.53 3.06 -4.70
N SER A 3 -2.78 1.76 -4.87
CA SER A 3 -1.96 0.70 -4.24
C SER A 3 -0.53 0.65 -4.76
N VAL A 4 -0.29 0.93 -6.04
CA VAL A 4 1.08 0.97 -6.60
C VAL A 4 1.85 2.17 -6.08
N LYS A 5 1.18 3.33 -6.00
CA LYS A 5 1.74 4.55 -5.44
C LYS A 5 2.13 4.33 -3.98
N GLY A 6 1.21 3.82 -3.17
CA GLY A 6 1.47 3.53 -1.76
C GLY A 6 2.58 2.50 -1.56
N ALA A 7 2.58 1.41 -2.33
CA ALA A 7 3.61 0.38 -2.23
C ALA A 7 5.01 0.93 -2.50
N ARG A 8 5.17 1.76 -3.54
CA ARG A 8 6.48 2.37 -3.85
C ARG A 8 6.90 3.39 -2.80
N PHE A 9 5.95 4.16 -2.26
CA PHE A 9 6.22 5.14 -1.22
C PHE A 9 6.68 4.47 0.09
N VAL A 10 5.98 3.42 0.53
CA VAL A 10 6.34 2.64 1.72
C VAL A 10 7.75 2.06 1.59
N ARG A 11 8.07 1.43 0.45
CA ARG A 11 9.42 0.87 0.20
C ARG A 11 10.51 1.94 0.13
N PHE A 12 10.19 3.13 -0.36
CA PHE A 12 11.11 4.27 -0.33
C PHE A 12 11.40 4.70 1.10
N CYS A 13 10.36 4.93 1.91
CA CYS A 13 10.54 5.29 3.32
C CYS A 13 11.33 4.24 4.09
N ASP A 14 11.04 2.95 3.85
CA ASP A 14 11.78 1.85 4.46
C ASP A 14 13.26 1.85 4.07
N ALA A 15 13.59 2.04 2.79
CA ALA A 15 14.98 2.10 2.32
C ALA A 15 15.80 3.25 2.91
N PHE A 16 15.15 4.33 3.34
CA PHE A 16 15.80 5.50 3.95
C PHE A 16 15.58 5.60 5.46
N ASN A 17 15.09 4.53 6.10
CA ASN A 17 14.81 4.47 7.54
C ASN A 17 13.84 5.56 8.04
N ILE A 18 12.93 6.01 7.18
CA ILE A 18 11.93 7.03 7.50
C ILE A 18 10.71 6.33 8.14
N PRO A 19 10.28 6.71 9.35
CA PRO A 19 9.12 6.11 10.00
C PRO A 19 7.82 6.43 9.24
N LEU A 20 6.87 5.49 9.28
CA LEU A 20 5.60 5.57 8.57
C LEU A 20 4.47 5.89 9.55
N LEU A 21 3.73 6.96 9.28
CA LEU A 21 2.46 7.27 9.94
C LEU A 21 1.33 7.08 8.93
N THR A 22 0.41 6.16 9.21
CA THR A 22 -0.71 5.81 8.32
C THR A 22 -2.03 6.23 8.96
N PHE A 23 -2.78 7.09 8.30
CA PHE A 23 -4.16 7.42 8.69
C PHE A 23 -5.13 6.52 7.95
N VAL A 24 -5.92 5.74 8.67
CA VAL A 24 -6.81 4.72 8.08
C VAL A 24 -8.25 5.20 8.11
N ASP A 25 -8.70 5.71 6.96
CA ASP A 25 -10.12 5.93 6.66
C ASP A 25 -10.41 5.38 5.26
N VAL A 26 -10.55 4.06 5.16
CA VAL A 26 -10.70 3.36 3.88
C VAL A 26 -11.83 2.33 3.97
N PRO A 27 -12.87 2.41 3.12
CA PRO A 27 -13.97 1.45 3.10
C PRO A 27 -13.63 0.14 2.37
N GLY A 28 -12.54 0.11 1.60
CA GLY A 28 -12.06 -1.07 0.86
C GLY A 28 -11.50 -0.71 -0.51
N PHE A 29 -11.32 -1.73 -1.35
CA PHE A 29 -10.95 -1.55 -2.76
C PHE A 29 -12.19 -1.26 -3.61
N LEU A 30 -12.03 -0.43 -4.65
CA LEU A 30 -13.10 -0.10 -5.59
C LEU A 30 -13.50 -1.35 -6.39
N PRO A 31 -14.75 -1.85 -6.28
CA PRO A 31 -15.21 -2.99 -7.06
C PRO A 31 -15.46 -2.61 -8.54
N GLY A 32 -15.42 -3.61 -9.43
CA GLY A 32 -15.84 -3.46 -10.82
C GLY A 32 -15.01 -4.31 -11.78
N THR A 33 -15.64 -4.84 -12.83
CA THR A 33 -15.02 -5.72 -13.84
C THR A 33 -13.80 -5.07 -14.49
N ALA A 34 -13.85 -3.76 -14.76
CA ALA A 34 -12.72 -3.01 -15.29
C ALA A 34 -11.51 -3.02 -14.33
N GLN A 35 -11.72 -2.95 -13.01
CA GLN A 35 -10.64 -2.99 -12.03
C GLN A 35 -10.05 -4.40 -11.88
N GLU A 36 -10.89 -5.43 -11.93
CA GLU A 36 -10.45 -6.83 -11.95
C GLU A 36 -9.58 -7.13 -13.17
N HIS A 37 -10.02 -6.73 -14.37
CA HIS A 37 -9.27 -6.90 -15.62
C HIS A 37 -7.98 -6.06 -15.63
N ASN A 38 -8.00 -4.89 -14.99
CA ASN A 38 -6.80 -4.08 -14.75
C ASN A 38 -5.90 -4.62 -13.62
N GLY A 39 -6.22 -5.80 -13.06
CA GLY A 39 -5.38 -6.51 -12.11
C GLY A 39 -5.37 -5.90 -10.71
N ILE A 40 -6.51 -5.41 -10.20
CA ILE A 40 -6.61 -4.80 -8.86
C ILE A 40 -6.07 -5.72 -7.76
N ILE A 41 -6.24 -7.03 -7.87
CA ILE A 41 -5.66 -8.03 -6.94
C ILE A 41 -4.14 -7.94 -6.89
N ARG A 42 -3.47 -7.93 -8.04
CA ARG A 42 -2.00 -7.81 -8.13
C ARG A 42 -1.53 -6.46 -7.60
N HIS A 43 -2.26 -5.38 -7.91
CA HIS A 43 -1.92 -4.04 -7.46
C HIS A 43 -2.11 -3.87 -5.94
N GLY A 44 -3.18 -4.43 -5.37
CA GLY A 44 -3.45 -4.44 -3.93
C GLY A 44 -2.43 -5.27 -3.17
N ALA A 45 -2.08 -6.46 -3.69
CA ALA A 45 -1.07 -7.33 -3.09
C ALA A 45 0.30 -6.64 -2.93
N LYS A 46 0.70 -5.76 -3.87
CA LYS A 46 1.95 -4.99 -3.76
C LYS A 46 1.97 -4.04 -2.55
N LEU A 47 0.83 -3.42 -2.22
CA LEU A 47 0.72 -2.53 -1.08
C LEU A 47 0.84 -3.31 0.23
N LEU A 48 0.13 -4.44 0.32
CA LEU A 48 0.20 -5.34 1.46
C LEU A 48 1.62 -5.87 1.65
N PHE A 49 2.27 -6.28 0.57
CA PHE A 49 3.66 -6.74 0.59
C PHE A 49 4.60 -5.64 1.10
N ALA A 50 4.46 -4.41 0.61
CA ALA A 50 5.31 -3.30 1.05
C ALA A 50 5.18 -3.00 2.55
N TYR A 51 3.97 -3.03 3.11
CA TYR A 51 3.76 -2.84 4.55
C TYR A 51 4.27 -4.02 5.39
N ALA A 52 4.19 -5.24 4.85
CA ALA A 52 4.69 -6.45 5.51
C ALA A 52 6.23 -6.55 5.48
N GLU A 53 6.87 -6.11 4.39
CA GLU A 53 8.33 -6.07 4.23
C GLU A 53 8.96 -4.94 5.07
N ALA A 54 8.28 -3.80 5.21
CA ALA A 54 8.84 -2.64 5.87
C ALA A 54 9.22 -2.91 7.34
N THR A 55 10.45 -2.59 7.70
CA THR A 55 11.03 -2.78 9.05
C THR A 55 11.01 -1.51 9.88
N VAL A 56 10.88 -0.34 9.24
CA VAL A 56 10.75 0.96 9.92
C VAL A 56 9.56 1.00 10.90
N PRO A 57 9.60 1.88 11.93
CA PRO A 57 8.48 2.11 12.82
C PRO A 57 7.22 2.49 12.03
N LYS A 58 6.12 1.79 12.30
CA LYS A 58 4.81 1.99 11.67
C LYS A 58 3.82 2.35 12.75
N ILE A 59 3.23 3.53 12.66
CA ILE A 59 2.15 3.99 13.53
C ILE A 59 0.90 4.14 12.67
N THR A 60 -0.22 3.66 13.17
CA THR A 60 -1.51 3.71 12.49
C THR A 60 -2.52 4.41 13.38
N VAL A 61 -3.26 5.38 12.81
CA VAL A 61 -4.31 6.16 13.47
C VAL A 61 -5.59 6.08 12.65
#